data_AF-A0A5M9QS01-F1
#
_entry.id   AF-A0A5M9QS01-F1
#
_cell.length_a   1.000
_cell.length_b   1.000
_cell.length_c   1.000
_cell.angle_alpha   90.00
_cell.angle_beta   90.00
_cell.angle_gamma   90.00
#
_symmetry.space_group_name_H-M   'P 1'
#
loop_
_entity.id
_entity.type
_entity.pdbx_description
1 polymer ?
#
loop_
_entity_poly.entity_id
_entity_poly.type
_entity_poly.pdbx_seq_one_letter_code
_entity_poly.pdbx_strand_id
1 'polypeptide(L)'
;MVWGVAIGLVALALLVYGISIYNHLILLCNRVENAFAQIEVQLKRRYDLIPNLIEVAKRYLSHEEQTLLKVVEARNAAKAALQKVDSSQESLRTLEQAESTLMHALQGLNITLEAYPDLKASQNMLSLTEELSTTENKIAFSRQAYNDSVTNFNTYKQSFPNVLISAMFARLKDDRKTLEFEAQRLESVPKVQF
;
A
#
# COMPACT_ATOMS: atom_id res chain seq x y z
N MET A 1 -0.92 6.37 57.81
CA MET A 1 -0.46 7.46 56.93
C MET A 1 0.50 6.97 55.85
N VAL A 2 1.61 6.30 56.22
CA VAL A 2 2.65 5.82 55.27
C VAL A 2 2.11 4.89 54.16
N TRP A 3 1.26 3.91 54.51
CA TRP A 3 0.65 2.99 53.53
C TRP A 3 -0.27 3.68 52.51
N GLY A 4 -1.03 4.71 52.94
CA GLY A 4 -1.89 5.48 52.04
C GLY A 4 -1.09 6.31 51.04
N VAL A 5 0.04 6.88 51.48
CA VAL A 5 0.98 7.59 50.60
C VAL A 5 1.63 6.62 49.61
N ALA A 6 2.05 5.44 50.06
CA ALA A 6 2.63 4.41 49.19
C ALA A 6 1.64 3.93 48.10
N ILE A 7 0.38 3.64 48.48
CA ILE A 7 -0.67 3.24 47.53
C ILE A 7 -0.96 4.37 46.52
N GLY A 8 -1.04 5.62 47.00
CA GLY A 8 -1.25 6.78 46.13
C GLY A 8 -0.13 6.96 45.11
N LEU A 9 1.13 6.78 45.52
CA LEU A 9 2.28 6.85 44.61
C LEU A 9 2.28 5.74 43.57
N VAL A 10 1.96 4.50 43.95
CA VAL A 10 1.86 3.37 43.01
C VAL A 10 0.74 3.61 42.00
N ALA A 11 -0.43 4.06 42.45
CA ALA A 11 -1.55 4.39 41.56
C ALA A 11 -1.18 5.52 40.58
N LEU A 12 -0.48 6.56 41.04
CA LEU A 12 -0.01 7.65 40.19
C LEU A 12 1.01 7.15 39.15
N ALA A 13 1.95 6.29 39.55
CA ALA A 13 2.93 5.71 38.63
C ALA A 13 2.26 4.87 37.53
N LEU A 14 1.28 4.04 37.89
CA LEU A 14 0.50 3.25 36.92
C LEU A 14 -0.30 4.13 35.96
N LEU A 15 -0.88 5.23 36.46
CA LEU A 15 -1.61 6.19 35.65
C LEU A 15 -0.70 6.87 34.63
N VAL A 16 0.46 7.39 35.08
CA VAL A 16 1.45 8.02 34.18
C VAL A 16 1.95 7.04 33.13
N TYR A 17 2.20 5.79 33.54
CA TYR A 17 2.61 4.73 32.62
C TYR A 17 1.54 4.41 31.57
N GLY A 18 0.26 4.34 31.97
CA GLY A 18 -0.85 4.14 31.04
C GLY A 18 -1.00 5.27 30.01
N ILE A 19 -0.84 6.52 30.44
CA ILE A 19 -0.84 7.69 29.54
C ILE A 19 0.32 7.59 28.53
N SER A 20 1.51 7.18 28.99
CA SER A 20 2.67 6.99 28.13
C SER A 20 2.41 5.95 27.03
N ILE A 21 1.83 4.80 27.39
CA ILE A 21 1.48 3.74 26.43
C ILE A 21 0.46 4.25 25.41
N TYR A 22 -0.60 4.92 25.86
CA TYR A 22 -1.62 5.48 24.97
C TYR A 22 -1.02 6.46 23.96
N ASN A 23 -0.20 7.41 24.42
CA ASN A 23 0.46 8.37 23.54
C ASN A 23 1.40 7.68 22.53
N HIS A 24 2.10 6.63 22.94
CA HIS A 24 2.95 5.87 22.04
C HIS A 24 2.13 5.10 20.99
N LEU A 25 1.01 4.48 21.37
CA LEU A 25 0.09 3.82 20.45
C LEU A 25 -0.46 4.80 19.40
N ILE A 26 -0.85 6.01 19.82
CA ILE A 26 -1.33 7.06 18.90
C ILE A 26 -0.21 7.52 17.96
N LEU A 27 1.03 7.63 18.44
CA LEU A 27 2.17 7.96 17.62
C LEU A 27 2.42 6.88 16.54
N LEU A 28 2.39 5.60 16.90
CA LEU A 28 2.55 4.49 15.94
C LEU A 28 1.38 4.43 14.95
N CYS A 29 0.16 4.67 15.42
CA CYS A 29 -1.05 4.78 14.63
C CYS A 29 -0.91 5.86 13.53
N ASN A 30 -0.45 7.05 13.90
CA ASN A 30 -0.20 8.14 12.94
C ASN A 30 0.96 7.81 11.99
N ARG A 31 1.98 7.04 12.42
CA ARG A 31 3.07 6.60 11.52
C ARG A 31 2.55 5.67 10.43
N VAL A 32 1.64 4.75 10.75
CA VAL A 32 0.99 3.88 9.76
C VAL A 32 0.20 4.71 8.74
N GLU A 33 -0.60 5.66 9.21
CA GLU A 33 -1.38 6.57 8.33
C GLU A 33 -0.46 7.40 7.42
N ASN A 34 0.63 7.95 7.97
CA ASN A 34 1.61 8.70 7.18
C ASN A 34 2.33 7.83 6.15
N ALA A 35 2.70 6.60 6.51
CA ALA A 35 3.34 5.67 5.56
C ALA A 35 2.39 5.29 4.42
N PHE A 36 1.09 5.12 4.72
CA PHE A 36 0.09 4.89 3.68
C PHE A 36 -0.07 6.10 2.75
N ALA A 37 -0.07 7.32 3.29
CA ALA A 37 -0.15 8.54 2.49
C ALA A 37 1.03 8.65 1.48
N GLN A 38 2.21 8.14 1.83
CA GLN A 38 3.34 8.07 0.89
C GLN A 38 3.07 7.11 -0.28
N ILE A 39 2.42 5.98 -0.03
CA ILE A 39 1.97 5.06 -1.09
C ILE A 39 0.95 5.76 -1.98
N GLU A 40 -0.05 6.41 -1.38
CA GLU A 40 -1.14 7.10 -2.09
C GLU A 40 -0.62 8.12 -3.11
N VAL A 41 0.40 8.91 -2.75
CA VAL A 41 1.02 9.88 -3.67
C VAL A 41 1.61 9.18 -4.90
N GLN A 42 2.31 8.06 -4.72
CA GLN A 42 2.93 7.33 -5.85
C GLN A 42 1.87 6.63 -6.71
N LEU A 43 0.81 6.07 -6.10
CA LEU A 43 -0.30 5.49 -6.83
C LEU A 43 -1.00 6.54 -7.72
N LYS A 44 -1.30 7.72 -7.16
CA LYS A 44 -1.87 8.84 -7.93
C LYS A 44 -0.99 9.23 -9.11
N ARG A 45 0.33 9.38 -8.88
CA ARG A 45 1.29 9.66 -9.95
C ARG A 45 1.21 8.62 -11.06
N ARG A 46 1.17 7.32 -10.72
CA ARG A 46 1.04 6.24 -11.71
C ARG A 46 -0.25 6.38 -12.52
N TYR A 47 -1.37 6.66 -11.87
CA TYR A 47 -2.65 6.87 -12.55
C TYR A 47 -2.68 8.09 -13.45
N ASP A 48 -1.91 9.12 -13.13
CA ASP A 48 -1.86 10.36 -13.91
C ASP A 48 -0.93 10.23 -15.13
N LEU A 49 0.05 9.31 -15.10
CA LEU A 49 0.92 8.98 -16.24
C LEU A 49 0.23 8.09 -17.29
N ILE A 50 -0.67 7.20 -16.87
CA ILE A 50 -1.31 6.20 -17.75
C ILE A 50 -2.07 6.83 -18.94
N PRO A 51 -2.85 7.93 -18.79
CA PRO A 51 -3.49 8.59 -19.94
C PRO A 51 -2.51 9.01 -21.03
N ASN A 52 -1.37 9.61 -20.65
CA ASN A 52 -0.33 10.03 -21.58
C ASN A 52 0.30 8.80 -22.27
N LEU A 53 0.54 7.72 -21.53
CA LEU A 53 1.02 6.44 -22.10
C LEU A 53 0.07 5.93 -23.19
N ILE A 54 -1.23 5.95 -22.91
CA ILE A 54 -2.27 5.50 -23.84
C ILE A 54 -2.32 6.40 -25.08
N GLU A 55 -2.22 7.72 -24.92
CA GLU A 55 -2.22 8.64 -26.07
C GLU A 55 -1.05 8.40 -27.02
N VAL A 56 0.15 8.14 -26.49
CA VAL A 56 1.31 7.79 -27.30
C VAL A 56 1.11 6.44 -27.97
N ALA A 57 0.62 5.44 -27.22
CA ALA A 57 0.37 4.10 -27.73
C ALA A 57 -0.68 4.08 -28.86
N LYS A 58 -1.78 4.84 -28.72
CA LYS A 58 -2.87 4.93 -29.71
C LYS A 58 -2.39 5.32 -31.12
N ARG A 59 -1.31 6.07 -31.25
CA ARG A 59 -0.76 6.49 -32.56
C ARG A 59 -0.22 5.32 -33.38
N TYR A 60 0.17 4.24 -32.72
CA TYR A 60 0.82 3.07 -33.34
C TYR A 60 -0.01 1.79 -33.18
N LEU A 61 -0.87 1.73 -32.15
CA LEU A 61 -1.65 0.56 -31.75
C LEU A 61 -3.12 0.64 -32.20
N SER A 62 -3.38 1.10 -33.43
CA SER A 62 -4.75 1.30 -33.95
C SER A 62 -5.60 0.02 -34.00
N HIS A 63 -4.98 -1.15 -34.09
CA HIS A 63 -5.67 -2.45 -34.11
C HIS A 63 -5.76 -3.13 -32.72
N GLU A 64 -5.20 -2.51 -31.68
CA GLU A 64 -5.08 -3.05 -30.32
C GLU A 64 -5.97 -2.29 -29.32
N GLU A 65 -7.12 -1.80 -29.79
CA GLU A 65 -8.05 -1.00 -28.96
C GLU A 65 -8.50 -1.75 -27.71
N GLN A 66 -8.74 -3.06 -27.81
CA GLN A 66 -9.15 -3.88 -26.68
C GLN A 66 -8.08 -3.90 -25.57
N THR A 67 -6.81 -3.92 -25.93
CA THR A 67 -5.68 -3.90 -25.00
C THR A 67 -5.62 -2.55 -24.27
N LEU A 68 -5.74 -1.44 -25.02
CA LEU A 68 -5.75 -0.09 -24.44
C LEU A 68 -6.96 0.15 -23.54
N LEU A 69 -8.13 -0.37 -23.92
CA LEU A 69 -9.36 -0.28 -23.14
C LEU A 69 -9.23 -1.00 -21.79
N LYS A 70 -8.66 -2.20 -21.76
CA LYS A 70 -8.38 -2.94 -20.51
C LYS A 70 -7.49 -2.12 -19.55
N VAL A 71 -6.48 -1.42 -20.07
CA VAL A 71 -5.61 -0.56 -19.25
C VAL A 71 -6.38 0.64 -18.69
N VAL A 72 -7.23 1.28 -19.49
CA VAL A 72 -8.08 2.39 -19.04
C VAL A 72 -9.03 1.94 -17.93
N GLU A 73 -9.72 0.82 -18.14
CA GLU A 73 -10.67 0.26 -17.17
C GLU A 73 -9.98 -0.11 -15.86
N ALA A 74 -8.86 -0.83 -15.93
CA ALA A 74 -8.09 -1.21 -14.76
C ALA A 74 -7.57 0.01 -13.99
N ARG A 75 -7.10 1.06 -14.69
CA ARG A 75 -6.67 2.33 -14.08
C ARG A 75 -7.82 3.04 -13.38
N ASN A 76 -9.00 3.05 -13.98
CA ASN A 76 -10.18 3.69 -13.38
C ASN A 76 -10.66 2.91 -12.15
N ALA A 77 -10.65 1.57 -12.20
CA ALA A 77 -10.97 0.71 -11.06
C ALA A 77 -9.98 0.93 -9.90
N ALA A 78 -8.67 0.94 -10.16
CA ALA A 78 -7.63 1.19 -9.17
C ALA A 78 -7.74 2.59 -8.55
N LYS A 79 -8.01 3.62 -9.38
CA LYS A 79 -8.25 4.99 -8.91
C LYS A 79 -9.49 5.08 -8.03
N ALA A 80 -10.58 4.42 -8.40
CA ALA A 80 -11.81 4.41 -7.63
C ALA A 80 -11.65 3.64 -6.31
N ALA A 81 -10.90 2.53 -6.31
CA ALA A 81 -10.57 1.79 -5.10
C ALA A 81 -9.76 2.66 -4.14
N LEU A 82 -8.73 3.36 -4.63
CA LEU A 82 -7.89 4.26 -3.81
C LEU A 82 -8.71 5.35 -3.12
N GLN A 83 -9.69 5.95 -3.82
CA GLN A 83 -10.56 6.99 -3.25
C GLN A 83 -11.45 6.49 -2.11
N LYS A 84 -11.70 5.19 -2.05
CA LYS A 84 -12.54 4.55 -1.04
C LYS A 84 -11.73 3.92 0.10
N VAL A 85 -10.39 4.04 0.07
CA VAL A 85 -9.57 3.47 1.13
C VAL A 85 -9.78 4.23 2.43
N ASP A 86 -10.03 3.45 3.47
CA ASP A 86 -10.15 3.89 4.85
C ASP A 86 -9.27 3.00 5.75
N SER A 87 -9.46 3.07 7.08
CA SER A 87 -8.70 2.22 8.00
C SER A 87 -9.17 0.76 8.06
N SER A 88 -10.19 0.37 7.29
CA SER A 88 -10.72 -0.99 7.28
C SER A 88 -9.82 -1.93 6.47
N GLN A 89 -9.79 -3.20 6.88
CA GLN A 89 -9.05 -4.23 6.15
C GLN A 89 -9.67 -4.54 4.78
N GLU A 90 -10.97 -4.32 4.63
CA GLU A 90 -11.72 -4.58 3.40
C GLU A 90 -11.39 -3.56 2.31
N SER A 91 -11.29 -2.28 2.65
CA SER A 91 -10.94 -1.24 1.68
C SER A 91 -9.51 -1.41 1.17
N LEU A 92 -8.57 -1.79 2.04
CA LEU A 92 -7.19 -2.14 1.65
C LEU A 92 -7.14 -3.37 0.73
N ARG A 93 -7.92 -4.42 1.01
CA ARG A 93 -8.02 -5.60 0.11
C ARG A 93 -8.58 -5.22 -1.27
N THR A 94 -9.58 -4.35 -1.29
CA THR A 94 -10.18 -3.88 -2.55
C THR A 94 -9.15 -3.08 -3.37
N LEU A 95 -8.34 -2.25 -2.70
CA LEU A 95 -7.22 -1.57 -3.34
C LEU A 95 -6.20 -2.57 -3.91
N GLU A 96 -5.73 -3.53 -3.11
CA GLU A 96 -4.77 -4.56 -3.55
C GLU A 96 -5.23 -5.30 -4.82
N GLN A 97 -6.51 -5.69 -4.88
CA GLN A 97 -7.07 -6.40 -6.03
C GLN A 97 -7.13 -5.51 -7.29
N ALA A 98 -7.56 -4.27 -7.14
CA ALA A 98 -7.64 -3.32 -8.26
C ALA A 98 -6.24 -2.97 -8.78
N GLU A 99 -5.27 -2.84 -7.86
CA GLU A 99 -3.86 -2.64 -8.16
C GLU A 99 -3.23 -3.82 -8.91
N SER A 100 -3.50 -5.05 -8.46
CA SER A 100 -3.08 -6.28 -9.15
C SER A 100 -3.64 -6.33 -10.59
N THR A 101 -4.92 -6.02 -10.75
CA THR A 101 -5.59 -5.95 -12.07
C THR A 101 -4.91 -4.93 -12.99
N LEU A 102 -4.56 -3.75 -12.47
CA LEU A 102 -3.83 -2.73 -13.23
C LEU A 102 -2.43 -3.19 -13.62
N MET A 103 -1.68 -3.82 -12.71
CA MET A 103 -0.36 -4.38 -13.02
C MET A 103 -0.44 -5.41 -14.15
N HIS A 104 -1.43 -6.31 -14.11
CA HIS A 104 -1.65 -7.29 -15.18
C HIS A 104 -2.00 -6.63 -16.52
N ALA A 105 -2.83 -5.59 -16.52
CA ALA A 105 -3.16 -4.86 -17.75
C ALA A 105 -1.93 -4.15 -18.34
N LEU A 106 -1.08 -3.54 -17.51
CA LEU A 106 0.17 -2.90 -17.93
C LEU A 106 1.19 -3.93 -18.44
N GLN A 107 1.26 -5.12 -17.83
CA GLN A 107 2.08 -6.21 -18.32
C GLN A 107 1.61 -6.69 -19.71
N GLY A 108 0.30 -6.83 -19.89
CA GLY A 108 -0.30 -7.14 -21.20
C GLY A 108 0.06 -6.09 -22.26
N LEU A 109 -0.02 -4.81 -21.91
CA LEU A 109 0.40 -3.72 -22.79
C LEU A 109 1.89 -3.84 -23.17
N ASN A 110 2.77 -4.12 -22.20
CA ASN A 110 4.20 -4.31 -22.48
C ASN A 110 4.46 -5.47 -23.44
N ILE A 111 3.70 -6.57 -23.35
CA ILE A 111 3.79 -7.68 -24.30
C ILE A 111 3.39 -7.20 -25.70
N THR A 112 2.30 -6.43 -25.82
CA THR A 112 1.90 -5.83 -27.10
C THR A 112 2.98 -4.91 -27.64
N LEU A 113 3.66 -4.12 -26.81
CA LEU A 113 4.75 -3.23 -27.25
C LEU A 113 5.92 -3.97 -27.91
N GLU A 114 6.18 -5.24 -27.55
CA GLU A 114 7.24 -6.05 -28.19
C GLU A 114 6.96 -6.31 -29.68
N ALA A 115 5.69 -6.35 -30.08
CA ALA A 115 5.30 -6.50 -31.48
C ALA A 115 5.47 -5.20 -32.30
N TYR A 116 5.73 -4.07 -31.64
CA TYR A 116 5.83 -2.74 -32.28
C TYR A 116 7.16 -2.05 -31.90
N PRO A 117 8.29 -2.42 -32.52
CA PRO A 117 9.62 -1.88 -32.22
C PRO A 117 9.69 -0.35 -32.33
N ASP A 118 9.03 0.25 -33.32
CA ASP A 118 9.02 1.71 -33.53
C ASP A 118 8.33 2.46 -32.38
N LEU A 119 7.25 1.90 -31.82
CA LEU A 119 6.59 2.46 -30.66
C LEU A 119 7.48 2.30 -29.42
N LYS A 120 8.07 1.12 -29.24
CA LYS A 120 8.97 0.84 -28.12
C LYS A 120 10.21 1.75 -28.13
N ALA A 121 10.72 2.09 -29.30
CA ALA A 121 11.87 2.98 -29.49
C ALA A 121 11.50 4.48 -29.46
N SER A 122 10.22 4.83 -29.46
CA SER A 122 9.78 6.22 -29.40
C SER A 122 10.24 6.87 -28.09
N GLN A 123 10.90 8.04 -28.21
CA GLN A 123 11.42 8.77 -27.05
C GLN A 123 10.35 9.07 -25.99
N ASN A 124 9.12 9.39 -26.42
CA ASN A 124 8.00 9.66 -25.52
C ASN A 124 7.55 8.39 -24.79
N MET A 125 7.55 7.24 -25.46
CA MET A 125 7.21 5.96 -24.85
C MET A 125 8.26 5.55 -23.83
N LEU A 126 9.54 5.60 -24.20
CA LEU A 126 10.66 5.29 -23.31
C LEU A 126 10.63 6.14 -22.03
N SER A 127 10.41 7.44 -22.15
CA SER A 127 10.33 8.36 -21.01
C SER A 127 9.16 8.00 -20.08
N LEU A 128 7.98 7.71 -20.62
CA LEU A 128 6.80 7.35 -19.81
C LEU A 128 6.96 5.99 -19.13
N THR A 129 7.53 5.00 -19.83
CA THR A 129 7.81 3.68 -19.25
C THR A 129 8.87 3.78 -18.15
N GLU A 130 9.89 4.62 -18.31
CA GLU A 130 10.89 4.88 -17.26
C GLU A 130 10.27 5.55 -16.03
N GLU A 131 9.41 6.57 -16.23
CA GLU A 131 8.69 7.21 -15.13
C GLU A 131 7.75 6.24 -14.39
N LEU A 132 7.04 5.38 -15.13
CA LEU A 132 6.18 4.34 -14.55
C LEU A 132 7.00 3.32 -13.77
N SER A 133 8.13 2.84 -14.32
CA SER A 133 9.03 1.92 -13.63
C SER A 133 9.62 2.54 -12.36
N THR A 134 10.03 3.79 -12.43
CA THR A 134 10.52 4.54 -11.26
C THR A 134 9.42 4.71 -10.21
N THR A 135 8.19 4.97 -10.64
CA THR A 135 7.04 5.08 -9.73
C THR A 135 6.74 3.75 -9.08
N GLU A 136 6.79 2.64 -9.81
CA GLU A 136 6.60 1.29 -9.28
C GLU A 136 7.65 0.93 -8.22
N ASN A 137 8.93 1.24 -8.48
CA ASN A 137 10.00 1.04 -7.50
C ASN A 137 9.75 1.84 -6.21
N LYS A 138 9.26 3.08 -6.33
CA LYS A 138 8.89 3.90 -5.16
C LYS A 138 7.66 3.35 -4.43
N ILE A 139 6.67 2.84 -5.15
CA ILE A 139 5.50 2.16 -4.55
C ILE A 139 5.98 0.97 -3.72
N ALA A 140 6.85 0.12 -4.28
CA ALA A 140 7.40 -1.04 -3.59
C ALA A 140 8.13 -0.66 -2.29
N PHE A 141 8.98 0.37 -2.33
CA PHE A 141 9.69 0.86 -1.15
C PHE A 141 8.74 1.46 -0.11
N SER A 142 7.80 2.31 -0.52
CA SER A 142 6.79 2.88 0.38
C SER A 142 5.91 1.81 1.02
N ARG A 143 5.60 0.74 0.27
CA ARG A 143 4.85 -0.43 0.77
C ARG A 143 5.62 -1.17 1.85
N GLN A 144 6.92 -1.37 1.67
CA GLN A 144 7.77 -1.95 2.71
C GLN A 144 7.74 -1.09 3.99
N ALA A 145 7.94 0.22 3.87
CA ALA A 145 7.90 1.13 5.03
C ALA A 145 6.53 1.16 5.73
N TYR A 146 5.43 1.04 4.98
CA TYR A 146 4.08 0.88 5.53
C TYR A 146 3.93 -0.44 6.29
N ASN A 147 4.34 -1.55 5.69
CA ASN A 147 4.27 -2.87 6.32
C ASN A 147 5.10 -2.92 7.60
N ASP A 148 6.30 -2.34 7.60
CA ASP A 148 7.13 -2.22 8.80
C ASP A 148 6.44 -1.39 9.89
N SER A 149 5.79 -0.29 9.51
CA SER A 149 5.01 0.55 10.43
C SER A 149 3.80 -0.20 11.01
N VAL A 150 3.11 -0.99 10.19
CA VAL A 150 1.98 -1.85 10.60
C VAL A 150 2.44 -2.92 11.58
N THR A 151 3.53 -3.62 11.27
CA THR A 151 4.12 -4.63 12.16
C THR A 151 4.53 -4.01 13.48
N ASN A 152 5.23 -2.88 13.47
CA ASN A 152 5.63 -2.19 14.70
C ASN A 152 4.42 -1.77 15.56
N PHE A 153 3.36 -1.24 14.93
CA PHE A 153 2.12 -0.90 15.63
C PHE A 153 1.47 -2.14 16.25
N ASN A 154 1.27 -3.20 15.46
CA ASN A 154 0.61 -4.42 15.91
C ASN A 154 1.42 -5.11 17.03
N THR A 155 2.74 -5.23 16.89
CA THR A 155 3.62 -5.81 17.92
C THR A 155 3.56 -5.00 19.22
N TYR A 156 3.68 -3.67 19.16
CA TYR A 156 3.58 -2.84 20.36
C TYR A 156 2.20 -2.95 21.00
N LYS A 157 1.14 -2.97 20.20
CA LYS A 157 -0.24 -3.12 20.68
C LYS A 157 -0.47 -4.46 21.37
N GLN A 158 -0.03 -5.56 20.76
CA GLN A 158 -0.26 -6.92 21.25
C GLN A 158 0.60 -7.26 22.48
N SER A 159 1.64 -6.47 22.76
CA SER A 159 2.52 -6.68 23.92
C SER A 159 1.81 -6.37 25.25
N PHE A 160 2.11 -7.13 26.30
CA PHE A 160 1.67 -6.81 27.66
C PHE A 160 2.55 -5.69 28.26
N PRO A 161 1.97 -4.67 28.94
CA PRO A 161 0.55 -4.50 29.29
C PRO A 161 -0.28 -3.69 28.27
N ASN A 162 0.31 -3.29 27.14
CA ASN A 162 -0.30 -2.41 26.14
C ASN A 162 -1.63 -2.95 25.58
N VAL A 163 -1.76 -4.27 25.45
CA VAL A 163 -2.98 -4.94 24.95
C VAL A 163 -4.23 -4.58 25.76
N LEU A 164 -4.08 -4.38 27.08
CA LEU A 164 -5.18 -3.97 27.96
C LEU A 164 -5.60 -2.54 27.66
N ILE A 165 -4.63 -1.66 27.41
CA ILE A 165 -4.88 -0.25 27.10
C ILE A 165 -5.50 -0.12 25.73
N SER A 166 -4.98 -0.81 24.71
CA SER A 166 -5.54 -0.75 23.36
C SER A 166 -6.97 -1.27 23.28
N ALA A 167 -7.33 -2.30 24.06
CA ALA A 167 -8.67 -2.85 24.09
C ALA A 167 -9.74 -1.85 24.61
N MET A 168 -9.34 -0.85 25.39
CA MET A 168 -10.24 0.18 25.93
C MET A 168 -10.60 1.27 24.91
N PHE A 169 -9.86 1.42 23.82
CA PHE A 169 -10.06 2.51 22.86
C PHE A 169 -10.39 1.97 21.46
N ALA A 170 -11.54 2.38 20.90
CA ALA A 170 -12.02 1.91 19.60
C ALA A 170 -10.99 2.10 18.47
N ARG A 171 -10.29 3.25 18.42
CA ARG A 171 -9.27 3.55 17.40
C ARG A 171 -8.05 2.60 17.45
N LEU A 172 -7.78 2.02 18.62
CA LEU A 172 -6.60 1.19 18.87
C LEU A 172 -6.95 -0.29 18.96
N LYS A 173 -8.24 -0.63 18.93
CA LYS A 173 -8.71 -1.99 19.17
C LYS A 173 -8.25 -2.95 18.06
N ASP A 174 -8.48 -2.58 16.82
CA ASP A 174 -8.30 -3.48 15.67
C ASP A 174 -6.85 -3.51 15.17
N ASP A 175 -6.44 -4.65 14.63
CA ASP A 175 -5.13 -4.79 13.99
C ASP A 175 -5.13 -4.04 12.65
N ARG A 176 -4.01 -3.37 12.37
CA ARG A 176 -3.76 -2.79 11.05
C ARG A 176 -3.34 -3.92 10.10
N LYS A 177 -3.79 -3.88 8.84
CA LYS A 177 -3.44 -4.89 7.82
C LYS A 177 -2.23 -4.42 7.02
N THR A 178 -1.32 -5.33 6.70
CA THR A 178 -0.25 -5.09 5.73
C THR A 178 -0.81 -5.00 4.31
N LEU A 179 -0.07 -4.32 3.44
CA LEU A 179 -0.34 -4.25 2.00
C LEU A 179 0.59 -5.20 1.26
N GLU A 180 0.02 -6.18 0.57
CA GLU A 180 0.75 -7.13 -0.27
C GLU A 180 0.14 -7.12 -1.68
N PHE A 181 0.96 -6.82 -2.69
CA PHE A 181 0.54 -6.99 -4.09
C PHE A 181 1.01 -8.36 -4.59
N GLU A 182 0.19 -8.96 -5.45
CA GLU A 182 0.19 -10.38 -5.80
C GLU A 182 1.52 -10.91 -6.38
N ALA A 183 2.44 -10.02 -6.79
CA ALA A 183 3.82 -10.36 -7.14
C ALA A 183 4.62 -11.08 -6.04
N GLN A 184 4.09 -11.16 -4.81
CA GLN A 184 4.68 -11.89 -3.68
C GLN A 184 3.93 -13.16 -3.26
N ARG A 185 2.83 -13.54 -3.94
CA ARG A 185 2.50 -14.97 -4.01
C ARG A 185 3.58 -15.60 -4.86
N LEU A 186 4.59 -16.15 -4.19
CA LEU A 186 5.42 -17.23 -4.70
C LEU A 186 4.47 -18.38 -5.10
N GLU A 187 3.81 -18.25 -6.25
CA GLU A 187 3.19 -19.37 -6.93
C GLU A 187 4.32 -20.30 -7.32
N SER A 188 4.55 -21.27 -6.42
CA SER A 188 5.41 -22.43 -6.58
C SER A 188 6.79 -22.11 -7.15
N VAL A 189 7.77 -21.89 -6.26
CA VAL A 189 9.13 -22.36 -6.58
C VAL A 189 8.97 -23.81 -7.03
N PRO A 190 9.25 -24.15 -8.30
CA PRO A 190 9.06 -25.52 -8.77
C PRO A 190 9.94 -26.39 -7.87
N LYS A 191 9.32 -27.32 -7.13
CA LYS A 191 10.07 -28.33 -6.40
C LYS A 191 10.80 -29.15 -7.44
N VAL A 192 12.11 -28.90 -7.58
CA VAL A 192 13.00 -29.77 -8.33
C VAL A 192 12.92 -31.13 -7.63
N GLN A 193 12.17 -32.04 -8.24
CA GLN A 193 12.23 -33.45 -7.87
C GLN A 193 13.49 -33.99 -8.54
N PHE A 194 14.47 -34.40 -7.73
CA PHE A 194 15.55 -35.27 -8.19
C PHE A 194 15.01 -36.68 -8.39
#